data_AF-A0A354X2P0-F1
#
_entry.id   AF-A0A354X2P0-F1
#
_cell.length_a   1.000
_cell.length_b   1.000
_cell.length_c   1.000
_cell.angle_alpha   90.00
_cell.angle_beta   90.00
_cell.angle_gamma   90.00
#
_symmetry.space_group_name_H-M   'P 1'
#
loop_
_entity.id
_entity.type
_entity.pdbx_description
1 polymer ?
#
loop_
_entity_poly.entity_id
_entity_poly.type
_entity_poly.pdbx_seq_one_letter_code
_entity_poly.pdbx_strand_id
1 'polypeptide(L)' 'MNTNKDKQELLDQRYMRMAFIWAENSYCKRRKVGALLVKNKMIISDGYNGTPSGFE' A
#
# COMPACT_ATOMS: atom_id res chain seq x y z
N MET A 1 -13.92 5.44 -25.61
CA MET A 1 -13.10 4.94 -24.49
C MET A 1 -12.71 6.13 -23.63
N ASN A 2 -13.06 6.13 -22.35
CA ASN A 2 -12.81 7.26 -21.45
C ASN A 2 -11.36 7.23 -20.96
N THR A 3 -10.46 7.78 -21.78
CA THR A 3 -8.99 7.77 -21.61
C THR A 3 -8.49 8.22 -20.23
N ASN A 4 -9.24 9.06 -19.51
CA ASN A 4 -8.90 9.48 -18.16
C ASN A 4 -9.15 8.40 -17.09
N LYS A 5 -10.19 7.57 -17.27
CA LYS A 5 -10.49 6.48 -16.35
C LYS A 5 -9.40 5.40 -16.42
N ASP A 6 -8.97 5.07 -17.65
CA ASP A 6 -7.93 4.08 -17.90
C ASP A 6 -6.57 4.49 -17.28
N LYS A 7 -6.24 5.78 -17.33
CA LYS A 7 -5.03 6.34 -16.68
C LYS A 7 -5.09 6.24 -15.16
N GLN A 8 -6.24 6.53 -14.56
CA GLN A 8 -6.44 6.44 -13.10
C GLN A 8 -6.32 4.98 -12.65
N GLU A 9 -6.98 4.06 -13.35
CA GLU A 9 -6.95 2.63 -13.02
C GLU A 9 -5.54 2.04 -13.10
N LEU A 10 -4.74 2.43 -14.11
CA LEU A 10 -3.34 2.03 -14.19
C LEU A 10 -2.49 2.56 -13.01
N LEU A 11 -2.77 3.79 -12.55
CA LEU A 11 -2.14 4.37 -11.37
C LEU A 11 -2.55 3.62 -10.09
N ASP A 12 -3.82 3.31 -9.94
CA ASP A 12 -4.35 2.56 -8.78
C ASP A 12 -3.74 1.16 -8.70
N GLN A 13 -3.58 0.46 -9.83
CA GLN A 13 -2.89 -0.82 -9.89
C GLN A 13 -1.43 -0.74 -9.42
N ARG A 14 -0.73 0.37 -9.72
CA ARG A 14 0.64 0.61 -9.24
C ARG A 14 0.66 0.83 -7.73
N TYR A 15 -0.24 1.62 -7.18
CA TYR A 15 -0.36 1.79 -5.73
C TYR A 15 -0.68 0.47 -5.04
N MET A 16 -1.58 -0.34 -5.59
CA MET A 16 -1.89 -1.66 -5.04
C MET A 16 -0.66 -2.57 -5.02
N ARG A 17 0.13 -2.60 -6.10
CA ARG A 17 1.39 -3.37 -6.12
C ARG A 17 2.36 -2.91 -5.03
N MET A 18 2.50 -1.60 -4.83
CA MET A 18 3.32 -1.04 -3.76
C MET A 18 2.80 -1.42 -2.36
N ALA A 19 1.49 -1.44 -2.15
CA ALA A 19 0.91 -1.90 -0.88
C ALA A 19 1.23 -3.37 -0.59
N PHE A 20 1.25 -4.24 -1.61
CA PHE A 20 1.70 -5.63 -1.45
C PHE A 20 3.19 -5.73 -1.10
N ILE A 21 4.05 -4.91 -1.71
CA ILE A 21 5.47 -4.86 -1.36
C ILE A 21 5.64 -4.47 0.11
N TRP A 22 4.90 -3.47 0.59
CA TRP A 22 4.92 -3.12 2.02
C TRP A 22 4.41 -4.19 2.95
N ALA A 23 3.46 -5.01 2.53
CA ALA A 23 3.01 -6.16 3.30
C ALA A 23 4.16 -7.14 3.59
N GLU A 24 5.18 -7.23 2.72
CA GLU A 24 6.30 -8.17 2.87
C GLU A 24 7.11 -7.93 4.15
N ASN A 25 7.19 -6.67 4.60
CA ASN A 25 7.84 -6.26 5.85
C ASN A 25 7.16 -6.80 7.11
N SER A 26 5.92 -7.27 7.01
CA SER A 26 5.22 -7.85 8.14
C SER A 26 5.83 -9.19 8.56
N TYR A 27 6.11 -9.32 9.87
CA TYR A 27 6.47 -10.59 10.50
C TYR A 27 5.26 -11.46 10.87
N CYS A 28 4.02 -11.01 10.59
CA CYS A 28 2.83 -11.77 10.93
C CYS A 28 2.76 -13.09 10.14
N LYS A 29 2.67 -14.22 10.87
CA LYS A 29 2.60 -15.56 10.26
C LYS A 29 1.27 -15.85 9.57
N ARG A 30 0.18 -15.20 10.01
CA ARG A 30 -1.18 -15.50 9.55
C ARG A 30 -1.51 -14.78 8.25
N ARG A 31 -1.33 -13.45 8.23
CA ARG A 31 -1.59 -12.60 7.05
C ARG A 31 -0.62 -11.43 7.06
N LYS A 32 -0.04 -11.17 5.90
CA LYS A 32 0.78 -9.99 5.62
C LYS A 32 -0.09 -8.94 4.94
N VAL A 33 -0.18 -7.77 5.53
CA VAL A 33 -1.04 -6.66 5.09
C VAL A 33 -0.20 -5.40 4.99
N GLY A 34 -0.32 -4.69 3.87
CA GLY A 34 0.27 -3.38 3.65
C GLY A 34 -0.81 -2.37 3.26
N ALA A 35 -0.56 -1.11 3.58
CA ALA A 35 -1.49 -0.02 3.34
C ALA A 35 -0.73 1.22 2.84
N LEU A 36 -1.38 1.99 1.97
CA LEU A 36 -0.90 3.28 1.48
C LEU A 36 -2.01 4.32 1.63
N LEU A 37 -1.64 5.51 2.11
CA LEU A 37 -2.51 6.68 2.11
C LEU A 37 -2.02 7.64 1.03
N VAL A 38 -2.89 7.92 0.04
CA VAL A 38 -2.55 8.73 -1.13
C VAL A 38 -3.39 10.00 -1.15
N LYS A 39 -2.75 11.15 -1.36
CA LYS A 39 -3.40 12.44 -1.56
C LYS A 39 -2.74 13.16 -2.73
N ASN A 40 -3.53 13.69 -3.67
CA ASN A 40 -3.01 14.41 -4.85
C ASN A 40 -1.94 13.62 -5.63
N LYS A 41 -2.15 12.30 -5.81
CA LYS A 41 -1.22 11.36 -6.47
C LYS A 41 0.13 11.17 -5.74
N MET A 42 0.25 11.67 -4.52
CA MET A 42 1.42 11.49 -3.65
C MET A 42 1.08 10.55 -2.51
N ILE A 43 1.96 9.59 -2.22
CA ILE A 43 1.87 8.77 -1.02
C ILE A 43 2.30 9.64 0.16
N ILE A 44 1.41 9.82 1.13
CA ILE A 44 1.65 10.66 2.31
C ILE A 44 1.87 9.83 3.59
N SER A 45 1.53 8.55 3.55
CA SER A 45 1.82 7.59 4.59
C SER A 45 1.76 6.19 4.01
N ASP A 46 2.57 5.31 4.59
CA ASP A 46 2.54 3.89 4.33
C ASP A 46 2.65 3.10 5.63
N GLY A 47 2.31 1.82 5.57
CA GLY A 47 2.44 0.95 6.73
C GLY A 47 2.11 -0.49 6.42
N TYR A 48 2.41 -1.35 7.38
CA TYR A 48 2.10 -2.77 7.37
C TYR A 48 1.71 -3.23 8.77
N ASN A 49 1.07 -4.39 8.88
CA ASN A 49 0.69 -4.93 10.18
C ASN A 49 1.93 -5.46 10.93
N GLY A 50 2.09 -5.07 12.19
CA GLY A 50 3.20 -5.47 13.06
C GLY A 50 2.92 -5.15 14.53
N THR A 51 3.86 -5.51 15.40
CA THR A 51 3.85 -5.03 16.79
C THR A 51 4.21 -3.54 16.83
N PRO A 52 3.74 -2.78 17.84
CA PRO A 52 4.18 -1.40 18.03
C PRO A 52 5.70 -1.30 18.13
N SER A 53 6.28 -0.19 17.67
CA SER A 53 7.71 0.07 17.80
C SER A 53 8.13 0.09 19.28
N GLY A 54 9.25 -0.55 19.59
CA GLY A 54 9.77 -0.64 20.97
C GLY A 54 9.04 -1.63 21.87
N PHE A 55 8.19 -2.49 21.30
CA PHE A 55 7.59 -3.62 22.01
C PHE A 55 8.55 -4.82 21.93
N GLU A 56 9.35 -5.03 22.98
CA GLU A 56 9.98 -6.32 23.33
C GLU A 56 9.08 -7.12 24.27
#